data_AF-N8R124-F1
#
_entry.id   AF-N8R124-F1
#
_cell.length_a   1.000
_cell.length_b   1.000
_cell.length_c   1.000
_cell.angle_alpha   90.00
_cell.angle_beta   90.00
_cell.angle_gamma   90.00
#
_symmetry.space_group_name_H-M   'P 1'
#
loop_
_entity.id
_entity.type
_entity.pdbx_description
1 polymer ?
#
loop_
_entity_poly.entity_id
_entity_poly.type
_entity_poly.pdbx_seq_one_letter_code
_entity_poly.pdbx_strand_id
1 'polypeptide(L)'
;MGSKMGLNPKRLPVVDQLKLCFMPTADSYYGYLSIVNPDYYWSGEVPARVFFNLMRYRPIQLVRQINIPVLFIAAQHDSLIPIESSREAATNIAPFVSYHEWDMKHFDIYHGSWFEKAVTTQLEFLHQHIGVM
;
A
#
# COMPACT_ATOMS: atom_id res chain seq x y z
N MET A 1 -18.12 -17.82 -9.48
CA MET A 1 -19.10 -18.69 -10.15
C MET A 1 -19.40 -18.26 -11.59
N GLY A 2 -19.59 -16.96 -11.89
CA GLY A 2 -19.89 -16.50 -13.26
C GLY A 2 -18.88 -16.87 -14.36
N SER A 3 -17.57 -16.97 -14.06
CA SER A 3 -16.56 -17.38 -15.04
C SER A 3 -16.71 -18.83 -15.50
N LYS A 4 -17.26 -19.72 -14.65
CA LYS A 4 -17.59 -21.10 -15.03
C LYS A 4 -18.82 -21.19 -15.94
N MET A 5 -19.61 -20.11 -15.98
CA MET A 5 -20.83 -19.96 -16.80
C MET A 5 -20.59 -19.07 -18.03
N GLY A 6 -19.32 -18.75 -18.37
CA GLY A 6 -18.98 -17.91 -19.52
C GLY A 6 -19.31 -16.41 -19.37
N LEU A 7 -19.69 -15.94 -18.17
CA LEU A 7 -20.01 -14.53 -17.94
C LEU A 7 -18.74 -13.70 -17.76
N ASN A 8 -18.72 -12.53 -18.39
CA ASN A 8 -17.65 -11.55 -18.21
C ASN A 8 -17.59 -11.06 -16.75
N PRO A 9 -16.39 -10.94 -16.17
CA PRO A 9 -16.24 -10.47 -14.81
C PRO A 9 -16.68 -9.01 -14.70
N LYS A 10 -17.49 -8.70 -13.68
CA LYS A 10 -17.72 -7.31 -13.29
C LYS A 10 -16.41 -6.71 -12.80
N ARG A 11 -16.08 -5.51 -13.28
CA ARG A 11 -14.89 -4.75 -12.91
C ARG A 11 -15.31 -3.48 -12.18
N LEU A 12 -14.42 -2.96 -11.36
CA LEU A 12 -14.56 -1.67 -10.69
C LEU A 12 -13.26 -0.89 -10.83
N PRO A 13 -13.33 0.44 -10.94
CA PRO A 13 -12.14 1.28 -11.01
C PRO A 13 -11.34 1.20 -9.71
N VAL A 14 -10.02 1.28 -9.81
CA VAL A 14 -9.15 1.40 -8.63
C VAL A 14 -9.45 2.71 -7.91
N VAL A 15 -9.55 3.80 -8.68
CA VAL A 15 -9.94 5.14 -8.21
C VAL A 15 -11.02 5.73 -9.11
N ASP A 16 -11.98 6.41 -8.52
CA ASP A 16 -12.98 7.22 -9.20
C ASP A 16 -13.39 8.35 -8.25
N GLN A 17 -13.68 9.54 -8.78
CA GLN A 17 -14.02 10.71 -7.95
C GLN A 17 -15.42 10.63 -7.35
N LEU A 18 -16.35 9.89 -7.96
CA LEU A 18 -17.77 9.90 -7.62
C LEU A 18 -18.37 8.49 -7.49
N LYS A 19 -17.85 7.51 -8.24
CA LYS A 19 -18.38 6.15 -8.28
C LYS A 19 -17.71 5.26 -7.23
N LEU A 20 -18.32 4.11 -6.98
CA LEU A 20 -17.71 3.04 -6.20
C LEU A 20 -16.37 2.61 -6.82
N CYS A 21 -15.31 2.68 -6.03
CA CYS A 21 -13.95 2.29 -6.41
C CYS A 21 -13.23 1.58 -5.24
N PHE A 22 -12.01 1.10 -5.48
CA PHE A 22 -11.22 0.39 -4.46
C PHE A 22 -10.53 1.30 -3.45
N MET A 23 -10.22 2.55 -3.82
CA MET A 23 -9.59 3.54 -2.95
C MET A 23 -10.48 4.80 -2.86
N PRO A 24 -11.59 4.74 -2.08
CA PRO A 24 -12.62 5.78 -2.07
C PRO A 24 -12.26 6.94 -1.10
N THR A 25 -11.09 7.55 -1.25
CA THR A 25 -10.68 8.73 -0.48
C THR A 25 -10.49 9.94 -1.40
N ALA A 26 -10.61 11.15 -0.84
CA ALA A 26 -10.62 12.39 -1.61
C ALA A 26 -9.33 12.63 -2.41
N ASP A 27 -8.20 12.17 -1.90
CA ASP A 27 -6.86 12.30 -2.48
C ASP A 27 -6.45 11.10 -3.37
N SER A 28 -7.13 9.95 -3.24
CA SER A 28 -6.75 8.73 -3.98
C SER A 28 -6.78 8.90 -5.49
N TYR A 29 -7.75 9.63 -6.05
CA TYR A 29 -7.85 9.79 -7.51
C TYR A 29 -6.59 10.42 -8.11
N TYR A 30 -6.19 11.59 -7.60
CA TYR A 30 -5.00 12.28 -8.11
C TYR A 30 -3.71 11.60 -7.67
N GLY A 31 -3.66 11.11 -6.43
CA GLY A 31 -2.51 10.38 -5.90
C GLY A 31 -2.19 9.12 -6.70
N TYR A 32 -3.19 8.28 -6.97
CA TYR A 32 -2.99 7.07 -7.78
C TYR A 32 -2.58 7.40 -9.22
N LEU A 33 -3.26 8.35 -9.88
CA LEU A 33 -2.91 8.72 -11.26
C LEU A 33 -1.51 9.34 -11.37
N SER A 34 -1.00 9.95 -10.30
CA SER A 34 0.38 10.49 -10.27
C SER A 34 1.48 9.42 -10.33
N ILE A 35 1.16 8.15 -10.02
CA ILE A 35 2.13 7.04 -9.99
C ILE A 35 1.88 5.99 -11.09
N VAL A 36 0.83 6.16 -11.89
CA VAL A 36 0.57 5.30 -13.05
C VAL A 36 1.47 5.73 -14.20
N ASN A 37 2.21 4.78 -14.77
CA ASN A 37 3.05 5.04 -15.94
C ASN A 37 2.16 5.28 -17.18
N PRO A 38 2.24 6.47 -17.82
CA PRO A 38 1.41 6.82 -18.97
C PRO A 38 1.80 6.07 -20.26
N ASP A 39 3.02 5.53 -20.34
CA ASP A 39 3.54 4.86 -21.55
C ASP A 39 2.98 3.43 -21.74
N TYR A 40 2.28 2.89 -20.73
CA TYR A 40 1.75 1.54 -20.76
C TYR A 40 0.23 1.52 -20.61
N TYR A 41 -0.43 0.68 -21.42
CA TYR A 41 -1.86 0.49 -21.28
C TYR A 41 -2.21 -0.14 -19.93
N TRP A 42 -3.02 0.59 -19.16
CA TRP A 42 -3.64 0.13 -17.94
C TRP A 42 -5.12 0.48 -17.97
N SER A 43 -5.99 -0.51 -17.78
CA SER A 43 -7.44 -0.28 -17.85
C SER A 43 -8.01 0.57 -16.71
N GLY A 44 -7.24 0.83 -15.64
CA GLY A 44 -7.75 1.52 -14.45
C GLY A 44 -8.69 0.69 -13.58
N GLU A 45 -9.08 -0.52 -14.01
CA GLU A 45 -10.08 -1.34 -13.33
C GLU A 45 -9.55 -2.73 -12.96
N VAL A 46 -10.03 -3.27 -11.83
CA VAL A 46 -9.77 -4.66 -11.42
C VAL A 46 -11.08 -5.42 -11.23
N PRO A 47 -11.08 -6.78 -11.25
CA PRO A 47 -12.29 -7.55 -11.04
C PRO A 47 -12.92 -7.25 -9.67
N ALA A 48 -14.21 -6.90 -9.65
CA ALA A 48 -14.94 -6.53 -8.43
C ALA A 48 -14.91 -7.62 -7.35
N ARG A 49 -14.79 -8.89 -7.75
CA ARG A 49 -14.69 -10.03 -6.82
C ARG A 49 -13.47 -9.96 -5.88
N VAL A 50 -12.46 -9.14 -6.17
CA VAL A 50 -11.29 -8.95 -5.31
C VAL A 50 -11.69 -8.37 -3.94
N PHE A 51 -12.81 -7.63 -3.84
CA PHE A 51 -13.35 -7.19 -2.55
C PHE A 51 -13.57 -8.36 -1.57
N PHE A 52 -14.02 -9.52 -2.05
CA PHE A 52 -14.23 -10.69 -1.18
C PHE A 52 -12.91 -11.23 -0.60
N ASN A 53 -11.80 -11.06 -1.32
CA ASN A 53 -10.48 -11.43 -0.82
C ASN A 53 -9.96 -10.39 0.17
N LEU A 54 -10.07 -9.09 -0.17
CA LEU A 54 -9.64 -7.98 0.71
C LEU A 54 -10.37 -8.01 2.05
N MET A 55 -11.68 -8.24 2.05
CA MET A 55 -12.48 -8.37 3.27
C MET A 55 -12.03 -9.51 4.18
N ARG A 56 -11.38 -10.55 3.64
CA ARG A 56 -10.91 -11.72 4.40
C ARG A 56 -9.41 -11.67 4.70
N TYR A 57 -8.68 -10.72 4.11
CA TYR A 57 -7.24 -10.58 4.33
C TYR A 57 -7.01 -9.90 5.68
N ARG A 58 -6.39 -10.62 6.63
CA ARG A 58 -6.13 -10.17 8.00
C ARG A 58 -4.66 -10.40 8.37
N PRO A 59 -3.72 -9.71 7.72
CA PRO A 59 -2.29 -9.91 7.96
C PRO A 59 -1.90 -9.64 9.42
N ILE A 60 -2.59 -8.75 10.12
CA ILE A 60 -2.37 -8.44 11.54
C ILE A 60 -2.42 -9.67 12.47
N GLN A 61 -3.13 -10.73 12.08
CA GLN A 61 -3.19 -11.97 12.87
C GLN A 61 -1.90 -12.79 12.79
N LEU A 62 -1.05 -12.52 11.78
CA LEU A 62 0.15 -13.30 11.47
C LEU A 62 1.44 -12.50 11.64
N VAL A 63 1.39 -11.17 11.74
CA VAL A 63 2.61 -10.32 11.78
C VAL A 63 3.54 -10.64 12.95
N ARG A 64 3.03 -11.19 14.07
CA ARG A 64 3.84 -11.66 15.21
C ARG A 64 4.76 -12.84 14.87
N GLN A 65 4.56 -13.49 13.74
CA GLN A 65 5.40 -14.59 13.27
C GLN A 65 6.65 -14.10 12.52
N ILE A 66 6.74 -12.80 12.23
CA ILE A 66 7.89 -12.21 11.54
C ILE A 66 9.05 -12.11 12.52
N ASN A 67 10.11 -12.88 12.27
CA ASN A 67 11.32 -12.94 13.09
C ASN A 67 12.58 -12.51 12.33
N ILE A 68 12.41 -11.71 11.29
CA ILE A 68 13.50 -11.16 10.45
C ILE A 68 13.39 -9.63 10.44
N PRO A 69 14.51 -8.91 10.21
CA PRO A 69 14.47 -7.44 10.15
C PRO A 69 13.41 -6.92 9.16
N VAL A 70 12.65 -5.93 9.58
CA VAL A 70 11.63 -5.23 8.79
C VAL A 70 11.85 -3.72 8.86
N LEU A 71 11.85 -3.06 7.71
CA LEU A 71 11.68 -1.61 7.63
C LEU A 71 10.20 -1.30 7.41
N PHE A 72 9.62 -0.44 8.25
CA PHE A 72 8.24 -0.02 8.13
C PHE A 72 8.18 1.52 8.11
N ILE A 73 7.82 2.10 6.96
CA ILE A 73 7.63 3.55 6.79
C ILE A 73 6.13 3.83 6.68
N ALA A 74 5.60 4.71 7.52
CA ALA A 74 4.20 5.07 7.58
C ALA A 74 3.98 6.59 7.40
N ALA A 75 2.83 6.94 6.83
CA ALA A 75 2.39 8.32 6.58
C ALA A 75 1.40 8.77 7.67
N GLN A 76 1.70 9.86 8.38
CA GLN A 76 0.83 10.37 9.46
C GLN A 76 -0.54 10.84 8.97
N HIS A 77 -0.60 11.35 7.73
CA HIS A 77 -1.80 11.89 7.11
C HIS A 77 -2.34 10.97 6.02
N ASP A 78 -2.18 9.65 6.20
CA ASP A 78 -2.75 8.65 5.32
C ASP A 78 -4.28 8.62 5.46
N SER A 79 -4.97 8.97 4.38
CA SER A 79 -6.43 8.97 4.31
C SER A 79 -7.01 7.59 3.98
N LEU A 80 -6.18 6.69 3.41
CA LEU A 80 -6.57 5.39 2.87
C LEU A 80 -6.37 4.29 3.90
N ILE A 81 -5.24 4.32 4.60
CA ILE A 81 -4.87 3.34 5.62
C ILE A 81 -4.73 4.07 6.96
N PRO A 82 -5.58 3.78 7.97
CA PRO A 82 -5.46 4.39 9.29
C PRO A 82 -4.08 4.15 9.92
N ILE A 83 -3.44 5.22 10.41
CA ILE A 83 -2.08 5.15 10.98
C ILE A 83 -1.99 4.20 12.18
N GLU A 84 -3.09 4.03 12.92
CA GLU A 84 -3.20 3.10 14.04
C GLU A 84 -2.93 1.65 13.61
N SER A 85 -3.33 1.27 12.39
CA SER A 85 -3.06 -0.08 11.86
C SER A 85 -1.57 -0.30 11.64
N SER A 86 -0.84 0.71 11.18
CA SER A 86 0.62 0.66 10.99
C SER A 86 1.35 0.60 12.34
N ARG A 87 0.91 1.41 13.32
CA ARG A 87 1.45 1.39 14.69
C ARG A 87 1.20 0.06 15.39
N GLU A 88 0.00 -0.52 15.23
CA GLU A 88 -0.33 -1.85 15.76
C GLU A 88 0.55 -2.94 15.12
N ALA A 89 0.70 -2.92 13.79
CA ALA A 89 1.55 -3.85 13.08
C ALA A 89 3.01 -3.75 13.56
N ALA A 90 3.57 -2.54 13.66
CA ALA A 90 4.93 -2.33 14.16
C ALA A 90 5.08 -2.86 15.60
N THR A 91 4.13 -2.56 16.49
CA THR A 91 4.14 -3.07 17.87
C THR A 91 4.14 -4.59 17.91
N ASN A 92 3.36 -5.25 17.05
CA ASN A 92 3.28 -6.71 16.97
C ASN A 92 4.51 -7.37 16.32
N ILE A 93 5.31 -6.64 15.52
CA ILE A 93 6.54 -7.17 14.89
C ILE A 93 7.78 -6.96 15.79
N ALA A 94 7.72 -6.07 16.77
CA ALA A 94 8.84 -5.79 17.67
C ALA A 94 9.42 -7.09 18.30
N PRO A 95 10.75 -7.20 18.44
CA PRO A 95 11.77 -6.17 18.21
C PRO A 95 12.31 -6.11 16.77
N PHE A 96 11.70 -6.83 15.81
CA PHE A 96 12.29 -7.01 14.48
C PHE A 96 12.02 -5.86 13.50
N VAL A 97 11.35 -4.78 13.93
CA VAL A 97 10.96 -3.67 13.06
C VAL A 97 11.71 -2.37 13.38
N SER A 98 12.25 -1.74 12.35
CA SER A 98 12.64 -0.33 12.32
C SER A 98 11.45 0.47 11.78
N TYR A 99 10.75 1.18 12.68
CA TYR A 99 9.54 1.93 12.34
C TYR A 99 9.84 3.42 12.16
N HIS A 100 9.40 3.97 11.03
CA HIS A 100 9.44 5.40 10.73
C HIS A 100 8.03 5.91 10.45
N GLU A 101 7.70 7.05 11.06
CA GLU A 101 6.42 7.71 10.85
C GLU A 101 6.66 9.15 10.42
N TRP A 102 6.28 9.50 9.19
CA TRP A 102 6.60 10.79 8.57
C TRP A 102 5.35 11.64 8.37
N ASP A 103 5.52 12.96 8.50
CA ASP A 103 4.50 13.98 8.25
C ASP A 103 4.22 14.10 6.74
N MET A 104 3.51 13.11 6.20
CA MET A 104 3.21 12.97 4.78
C MET A 104 1.85 12.29 4.60
N LYS A 105 1.27 12.41 3.40
CA LYS A 105 0.07 11.68 2.95
C LYS A 105 0.43 10.38 2.24
N HIS A 106 -0.57 9.56 1.95
CA HIS A 106 -0.40 8.21 1.38
C HIS A 106 0.48 8.17 0.11
N PHE A 107 0.26 9.12 -0.81
CA PHE A 107 0.95 9.15 -2.10
C PHE A 107 2.20 10.02 -2.14
N ASP A 108 2.46 10.82 -1.10
CA ASP A 108 3.58 11.75 -1.07
C ASP A 108 4.93 11.02 -1.16
N ILE A 109 5.02 9.79 -0.62
CA ILE A 109 6.22 8.95 -0.63
C ILE A 109 6.77 8.66 -2.03
N TYR A 110 5.94 8.78 -3.07
CA TYR A 110 6.35 8.52 -4.46
C TYR A 110 6.92 9.76 -5.16
N HIS A 111 6.98 10.92 -4.48
CA HIS A 111 7.32 12.21 -5.10
C HIS A 111 8.42 12.98 -4.36
N GLY A 112 9.23 13.72 -5.13
CA GLY A 112 10.14 14.75 -4.63
C GLY A 112 11.05 14.29 -3.50
N SER A 113 11.17 15.11 -2.45
CA SER A 113 12.05 14.83 -1.31
C SER A 113 11.63 13.60 -0.51
N TRP A 114 10.34 13.25 -0.49
CA TRP A 114 9.87 12.05 0.20
C TRP A 114 10.30 10.78 -0.52
N PHE A 115 10.29 10.78 -1.85
CA PHE A 115 10.83 9.68 -2.65
C PHE A 115 12.32 9.47 -2.38
N GLU A 116 13.13 10.53 -2.47
CA GLU A 116 14.58 10.45 -2.22
C GLU A 116 14.89 9.95 -0.80
N LYS A 117 14.12 10.46 0.18
CA LYS A 117 14.23 10.00 1.58
C LYS A 117 13.86 8.53 1.72
N ALA A 118 12.75 8.10 1.11
CA ALA A 118 12.30 6.70 1.16
C ALA A 118 13.33 5.75 0.56
N VAL A 119 13.87 6.06 -0.61
CA VAL A 119 14.91 5.27 -1.28
C VAL A 119 16.17 5.20 -0.41
N THR A 120 16.63 6.34 0.13
CA THR A 120 17.80 6.37 1.00
C THR A 120 17.60 5.51 2.25
N THR A 121 16.47 5.66 2.94
CA THR A 121 16.15 4.85 4.14
C THR A 121 16.06 3.35 3.82
N GLN A 122 15.47 2.99 2.67
CA GLN A 122 15.40 1.59 2.22
C GLN A 122 16.80 1.02 1.93
N LEU A 123 17.66 1.78 1.23
CA LEU A 123 19.03 1.35 0.93
C LEU A 123 19.88 1.21 2.19
N GLU A 124 19.81 2.17 3.12
CA GLU A 124 20.51 2.09 4.41
C GLU A 124 20.10 0.85 5.21
N PHE A 125 18.80 0.55 5.28
CA PHE A 125 18.28 -0.63 5.94
C PHE A 125 18.81 -1.93 5.30
N LEU A 126 18.79 -2.02 3.97
CA LEU A 126 19.32 -3.17 3.25
C LEU A 126 20.84 -3.31 3.44
N HIS A 127 21.58 -2.21 3.41
CA HIS A 127 23.02 -2.21 3.67
C HIS A 127 23.34 -2.76 5.06
N GLN A 128 22.59 -2.33 6.08
CA GLN A 128 22.76 -2.78 7.47
C GLN A 128 22.49 -4.28 7.69
N HIS A 129 21.52 -4.86 6.97
CA HIS A 129 21.04 -6.22 7.26
C HIS A 129 21.49 -7.29 6.26
N ILE A 130 21.76 -6.94 5.01
CA ILE A 130 22.15 -7.90 3.96
C ILE A 130 23.40 -7.50 3.15
N GLY A 131 23.98 -6.33 3.42
CA GLY A 131 25.26 -5.93 2.82
C GLY A 131 25.21 -5.61 1.33
N VAL A 132 24.10 -5.03 0.84
CA VAL A 132 24.07 -4.48 -0.53
C VAL A 132 25.08 -3.33 -0.59
N MET A 133 26.15 -3.51 -1.37
CA MET A 133 27.15 -2.48 -1.68
C MET A 133 26.66 -1.58 -2.80
#